data_AF-A0A373NUQ1-F1
#
_entry.id   AF-A0A373NUQ1-F1
#
_cell.length_a   1.000
_cell.length_b   1.000
_cell.length_c   1.000
_cell.angle_alpha   90.00
_cell.angle_beta   90.00
_cell.angle_gamma   90.00
#
_symmetry.space_group_name_H-M   'P 1'
#
loop_
_entity.id
_entity.type
_entity.pdbx_description
1 polymer ?
#
loop_
_entity_poly.entity_id
_entity_poly.type
_entity_poly.pdbx_seq_one_letter_code
_entity_poly.pdbx_strand_id
1 'polypeptide(L)'
;EGAEALPAEPEAAVAEAEPEMAPEDETNEVVVTLGDTVTATTTEQAPAADTKTTAPAADSTKETAADTESTEQKQITYVALGDSIVAGVGLADVQYSANGTSTYGVDMRPNFKGYSPDCYVGKVASKLGLDRDHAIDLGLPALTAPDLVDMIRDGKMPQMNMESGCYYVYPEFQDYIRKADVISIQIGSNDAFVPCVAGLWNATNHKSDALASTILSGNLRSSGSAVSTILKGIKDMELTKEEKNASWKLITSDMAKICDRIYPQTTSALISIVQEIRKLNPDVQILLMGYTDPVPFIPCWHNYFRKLNKFEKQLAETYDLTYVAIPRAKTDLDVHPTIKGHEYIANKIVNAIDVKAE
;
A
#
# COMPACT_ATOMS: atom_id res chain seq x y z
N GLU A 1 -8.85 50.81 59.26
CA GLU A 1 -7.68 50.01 58.83
C GLU A 1 -8.17 48.62 58.49
N GLY A 2 -7.73 48.07 57.36
CA GLY A 2 -8.17 46.76 56.89
C GLY A 2 -7.81 46.55 55.42
N ALA A 3 -6.51 46.47 55.14
CA ALA A 3 -5.99 45.96 53.88
C ALA A 3 -5.74 44.47 54.06
N GLU A 4 -6.49 43.61 53.37
CA GLU A 4 -6.19 42.18 53.24
C GLU A 4 -5.44 41.95 51.92
N ALA A 5 -4.23 41.41 52.06
CA ALA A 5 -3.33 41.06 50.98
C ALA A 5 -3.76 39.73 50.33
N LEU A 6 -3.71 39.69 49.00
CA LEU A 6 -3.83 38.48 48.19
C LEU A 6 -2.50 37.70 48.22
N PRO A 7 -2.51 36.35 48.23
CA PRO A 7 -1.30 35.57 48.11
C PRO A 7 -0.79 35.53 46.66
N ALA A 8 0.54 35.64 46.50
CA ALA A 8 1.25 35.57 45.24
C ALA A 8 1.30 34.14 44.67
N GLU A 9 1.18 34.02 43.35
CA GLU A 9 1.39 32.79 42.59
C GLU A 9 2.88 32.40 42.53
N PRO A 10 3.23 31.10 42.44
CA PRO A 10 4.62 30.68 42.32
C PRO A 10 5.15 30.81 40.88
N GLU A 11 6.33 31.42 40.74
CA GLU A 11 7.11 31.45 39.50
C GLU A 11 7.46 30.03 39.02
N ALA A 12 7.11 29.72 37.77
CA ALA A 12 7.56 28.51 37.09
C ALA A 12 8.99 28.71 36.56
N ALA A 13 9.92 27.91 37.05
CA ALA A 13 11.30 27.84 36.57
C ALA A 13 11.33 27.32 35.12
N VAL A 14 11.97 28.08 34.24
CA VAL A 14 12.27 27.69 32.85
C VAL A 14 13.53 26.84 32.87
N ALA A 15 13.39 25.54 32.61
CA ALA A 15 14.53 24.68 32.29
C ALA A 15 14.79 24.78 30.78
N GLU A 16 15.94 25.34 30.40
CA GLU A 16 16.46 25.27 29.04
C GLU A 16 16.82 23.81 28.72
N ALA A 17 16.17 23.25 27.71
CA ALA A 17 16.56 21.96 27.13
C ALA A 17 17.58 22.21 26.01
N GLU A 18 18.73 21.54 26.09
CA GLU A 18 19.75 21.54 25.04
C GLU A 18 19.23 20.88 23.75
N PRO A 19 19.70 21.31 22.56
CA PRO A 19 19.25 20.74 21.29
C PRO A 19 19.82 19.34 21.07
N GLU A 20 18.93 18.36 20.94
CA GLU A 20 19.23 16.98 20.57
C GLU A 20 19.69 16.92 19.09
N MET A 21 20.90 16.41 18.86
CA MET A 21 21.47 16.23 17.52
C MET A 21 20.67 15.21 16.70
N ALA A 22 20.33 15.58 15.46
CA ALA A 22 19.75 14.68 14.46
C ALA A 22 20.79 13.62 14.02
N PRO A 23 20.41 12.34 13.83
CA PRO A 23 21.30 11.36 13.23
C PRO A 23 21.47 11.60 11.73
N GLU A 24 22.70 11.42 11.28
CA GLU A 24 23.22 11.69 9.93
C GLU A 24 22.54 10.83 8.85
N ASP A 25 22.21 11.46 7.74
CA ASP A 25 21.60 10.87 6.55
C ASP A 25 22.72 10.27 5.67
N GLU A 26 22.77 8.93 5.55
CA GLU A 26 23.72 8.26 4.66
C GLU A 26 23.28 8.38 3.19
N THR A 27 23.60 9.51 2.56
CA THR A 27 23.58 9.66 1.11
C THR A 27 24.86 9.07 0.51
N ASN A 28 24.83 7.80 0.11
CA ASN A 28 25.85 7.27 -0.79
C ASN A 28 25.52 7.66 -2.24
N GLU A 29 26.15 8.74 -2.71
CA GLU A 29 26.26 9.08 -4.12
C GLU A 29 27.04 7.98 -4.86
N VAL A 30 26.41 7.34 -5.85
CA VAL A 30 27.13 6.60 -6.89
C VAL A 30 27.05 7.41 -8.17
N VAL A 31 28.15 8.09 -8.45
CA VAL A 31 28.46 8.71 -9.75
C VAL A 31 28.70 7.58 -10.74
N VAL A 32 27.77 7.37 -11.68
CA VAL A 32 28.04 6.54 -12.88
C VAL A 32 28.37 7.48 -14.04
N THR A 33 29.62 7.41 -14.46
CA THR A 33 30.17 8.07 -15.65
C THR A 33 29.55 7.48 -16.91
N LEU A 34 28.91 8.32 -17.72
CA LEU A 34 28.45 8.00 -19.08
C LEU A 34 29.62 8.14 -20.06
N GLY A 35 29.95 7.05 -20.75
CA GLY A 35 30.91 7.00 -21.85
C GLY A 35 30.24 6.65 -23.18
N ASP A 36 30.27 7.61 -24.09
CA ASP A 36 30.40 7.55 -25.56
C ASP A 36 29.56 6.61 -26.46
N THR A 37 28.78 7.31 -27.32
CA THR A 37 28.54 7.19 -28.78
C THR A 37 28.44 5.82 -29.49
N VAL A 38 27.37 5.64 -30.30
CA VAL A 38 27.38 5.71 -31.79
C VAL A 38 25.92 5.77 -32.30
N THR A 39 25.66 6.72 -33.20
CA THR A 39 24.45 6.89 -34.03
C THR A 39 24.64 6.22 -35.40
N ALA A 40 23.63 5.52 -35.92
CA ALA A 40 23.03 5.73 -37.26
C ALA A 40 22.18 4.52 -37.77
N THR A 41 20.96 4.86 -38.20
CA THR A 41 20.05 4.32 -39.24
C THR A 41 20.53 3.15 -40.12
N THR A 42 19.69 2.19 -40.57
CA THR A 42 18.73 2.35 -41.71
C THR A 42 17.81 1.11 -41.85
N THR A 43 16.61 1.34 -42.41
CA THR A 43 15.52 0.45 -42.86
C THR A 43 15.84 -0.39 -44.11
N GLU A 44 15.38 -1.66 -44.21
CA GLU A 44 14.82 -2.35 -45.42
C GLU A 44 14.39 -3.80 -45.06
N GLN A 45 13.10 -4.14 -45.05
CA GLN A 45 12.31 -4.82 -46.11
C GLN A 45 12.63 -6.32 -46.34
N ALA A 46 11.61 -7.17 -46.16
CA ALA A 46 11.59 -8.61 -46.45
C ALA A 46 11.55 -8.90 -47.96
N PRO A 47 11.84 -10.15 -48.39
CA PRO A 47 10.71 -11.02 -48.76
C PRO A 47 10.88 -12.51 -48.40
N ALA A 48 9.76 -13.22 -48.48
CA ALA A 48 9.57 -14.66 -48.26
C ALA A 48 9.92 -15.53 -49.49
N ALA A 49 10.21 -16.83 -49.27
CA ALA A 49 9.59 -18.00 -49.95
C ALA A 49 10.31 -19.34 -49.64
N ASP A 50 9.49 -20.38 -49.37
CA ASP A 50 9.56 -21.82 -49.75
C ASP A 50 10.89 -22.62 -49.59
N THR A 51 10.96 -23.89 -49.16
CA THR A 51 10.09 -25.05 -49.44
C THR A 51 10.48 -26.26 -48.56
N LYS A 52 9.52 -27.19 -48.40
CA LYS A 52 9.59 -28.58 -47.87
C LYS A 52 10.87 -29.39 -48.20
N THR A 53 11.25 -30.31 -47.31
CA THR A 53 11.57 -31.73 -47.64
C THR A 53 11.37 -32.63 -46.41
N THR A 54 10.88 -33.85 -46.63
CA THR A 54 10.39 -34.85 -45.66
C THR A 54 11.27 -36.11 -45.64
N ALA A 55 11.45 -36.69 -44.44
CA ALA A 55 11.60 -38.13 -44.10
C ALA A 55 12.94 -38.89 -44.40
N PRO A 56 13.22 -40.08 -43.79
CA PRO A 56 13.07 -40.50 -42.38
C PRO A 56 14.23 -41.39 -41.82
N ALA A 57 14.12 -41.73 -40.51
CA ALA A 57 14.57 -42.95 -39.80
C ALA A 57 16.05 -43.14 -39.37
N ALA A 58 16.26 -43.28 -38.05
CA ALA A 58 16.87 -44.47 -37.44
C ALA A 58 16.75 -44.43 -35.90
N ASP A 59 16.30 -45.57 -35.38
CA ASP A 59 16.12 -45.96 -33.99
C ASP A 59 17.46 -46.14 -33.26
N SER A 60 17.60 -45.60 -32.04
CA SER A 60 18.45 -46.19 -31.02
C SER A 60 17.98 -45.79 -29.62
N THR A 61 17.23 -46.70 -29.00
CA THR A 61 17.09 -46.91 -27.56
C THR A 61 18.33 -46.51 -26.76
N LYS A 62 18.16 -45.55 -25.83
CA LYS A 62 18.74 -45.66 -24.49
C LYS A 62 17.86 -44.92 -23.48
N GLU A 63 16.90 -45.68 -22.97
CA GLU A 63 16.18 -45.43 -21.74
C GLU A 63 17.21 -45.12 -20.65
N THR A 64 17.34 -43.83 -20.34
CA THR A 64 17.96 -43.38 -19.10
C THR A 64 16.79 -42.77 -18.35
N ALA A 65 16.15 -43.59 -17.53
CA ALA A 65 15.25 -43.09 -16.50
C ALA A 65 16.11 -42.22 -15.58
N ALA A 66 16.20 -40.93 -15.92
CA ALA A 66 16.49 -39.92 -14.94
C ALA A 66 15.29 -39.96 -14.00
N ASP A 67 15.47 -40.68 -12.90
CA ASP A 67 14.70 -40.49 -11.68
C ASP A 67 15.00 -39.06 -11.22
N THR A 68 14.40 -38.07 -11.90
CA THR A 68 14.09 -36.83 -11.22
C THR A 68 13.03 -37.23 -10.23
N GLU A 69 13.46 -37.55 -9.01
CA GLU A 69 12.69 -37.18 -7.84
C GLU A 69 12.28 -35.72 -8.10
N SER A 70 11.07 -35.54 -8.62
CA SER A 70 10.32 -34.33 -8.44
C SER A 70 10.22 -34.23 -6.93
N THR A 71 11.16 -33.50 -6.32
CA THR A 71 10.91 -32.85 -5.07
C THR A 71 9.69 -32.00 -5.35
N GLU A 72 8.50 -32.55 -5.06
CA GLU A 72 7.29 -31.75 -4.93
C GLU A 72 7.63 -30.73 -3.86
N GLN A 73 8.15 -29.58 -4.28
CA GLN A 73 8.27 -28.42 -3.42
C GLN A 73 6.84 -28.16 -2.98
N LYS A 74 6.57 -28.50 -1.72
CA LYS A 74 5.30 -28.23 -1.06
C LYS A 74 4.99 -26.76 -1.35
N GLN A 75 3.99 -26.52 -2.19
CA GLN A 75 3.64 -25.17 -2.58
C GLN A 75 3.05 -24.49 -1.34
N ILE A 76 3.73 -23.45 -0.87
CA ILE A 76 3.18 -22.63 0.21
C ILE A 76 1.92 -21.93 -0.30
N THR A 77 0.95 -21.72 0.58
CA THR A 77 -0.19 -20.84 0.33
C THR A 77 0.12 -19.44 0.85
N TYR A 78 0.37 -18.52 -0.07
CA TYR A 78 0.58 -17.10 0.19
C TYR A 78 -0.73 -16.31 0.08
N VAL A 79 -1.06 -15.52 1.10
CA VAL A 79 -2.26 -14.67 1.13
C VAL A 79 -1.88 -13.23 1.43
N ALA A 80 -2.31 -12.29 0.60
CA ALA A 80 -2.09 -10.87 0.82
C ALA A 80 -3.36 -10.18 1.32
N LEU A 81 -3.32 -9.58 2.51
CA LEU A 81 -4.43 -8.83 3.10
C LEU A 81 -4.15 -7.33 2.99
N GLY A 82 -5.17 -6.55 2.61
CA GLY A 82 -5.03 -5.10 2.65
C GLY A 82 -6.01 -4.33 1.80
N ASP A 83 -5.57 -3.14 1.37
CA ASP A 83 -6.40 -2.21 0.63
C ASP A 83 -6.21 -2.27 -0.90
N SER A 84 -6.52 -1.16 -1.56
CA SER A 84 -6.24 -0.83 -2.95
C SER A 84 -4.86 -1.23 -3.47
N ILE A 85 -3.81 -1.10 -2.66
CA ILE A 85 -2.43 -1.43 -3.07
C ILE A 85 -2.27 -2.94 -3.24
N VAL A 86 -2.93 -3.73 -2.38
CA VAL A 86 -2.94 -5.18 -2.49
C VAL A 86 -3.69 -5.60 -3.73
N ALA A 87 -4.88 -5.03 -3.92
CA ALA A 87 -5.76 -5.26 -5.08
C ALA A 87 -5.15 -4.86 -6.44
N GLY A 88 -4.01 -4.15 -6.45
CA GLY A 88 -3.34 -3.69 -7.67
C GLY A 88 -4.02 -2.49 -8.35
N VAL A 89 -4.77 -1.67 -7.60
CA VAL A 89 -5.33 -0.40 -8.15
C VAL A 89 -4.21 0.40 -8.82
N GLY A 90 -4.49 0.99 -9.98
CA GLY A 90 -3.52 1.75 -10.78
C GLY A 90 -2.85 0.95 -11.91
N LEU A 91 -2.99 -0.38 -11.91
CA LEU A 91 -2.56 -1.23 -13.03
C LEU A 91 -3.62 -1.28 -14.14
N ALA A 92 -3.16 -1.35 -15.39
CA ALA A 92 -4.02 -1.19 -16.57
C ALA A 92 -5.05 -2.30 -16.77
N ASP A 93 -4.79 -3.50 -16.23
CA ASP A 93 -5.61 -4.70 -16.38
C ASP A 93 -6.47 -5.00 -15.15
N VAL A 94 -6.38 -4.19 -14.09
CA VAL A 94 -7.25 -4.30 -12.93
C VAL A 94 -8.61 -3.71 -13.27
N GLN A 95 -9.58 -4.58 -13.51
CA GLN A 95 -10.97 -4.20 -13.79
C GLN A 95 -11.84 -4.38 -12.54
N TYR A 96 -12.59 -3.33 -12.22
CA TYR A 96 -13.64 -3.37 -11.21
C TYR A 96 -14.96 -3.70 -11.88
N SER A 97 -15.58 -4.83 -11.51
CA SER A 97 -16.95 -5.08 -11.92
C SER A 97 -17.88 -4.29 -10.98
N ALA A 98 -18.57 -3.28 -11.52
CA ALA A 98 -19.62 -2.55 -10.83
C ALA A 98 -20.91 -3.39 -10.70
N ASN A 99 -20.77 -4.70 -10.51
CA ASN A 99 -21.85 -5.66 -10.61
C ASN A 99 -22.76 -5.64 -9.36
N GLY A 100 -23.61 -4.62 -9.29
CA GLY A 100 -25.06 -4.79 -9.17
C GLY A 100 -25.68 -5.12 -7.82
N THR A 101 -24.94 -5.44 -6.75
CA THR A 101 -25.56 -5.67 -5.41
C THR A 101 -25.28 -4.59 -4.38
N SER A 102 -24.47 -3.59 -4.70
CA SER A 102 -24.30 -2.42 -3.86
C SER A 102 -24.15 -1.21 -4.76
N THR A 103 -24.90 -0.17 -4.46
CA THR A 103 -25.02 1.04 -5.29
C THR A 103 -23.69 1.81 -5.42
N TYR A 104 -22.62 1.34 -4.76
CA TYR A 104 -21.24 1.84 -4.78
C TYR A 104 -20.15 0.76 -4.56
N GLY A 105 -20.47 -0.53 -4.50
CA GLY A 105 -19.49 -1.56 -4.15
C GLY A 105 -18.95 -2.33 -5.35
N VAL A 106 -17.64 -2.45 -5.33
CA VAL A 106 -16.83 -3.19 -6.28
C VAL A 106 -16.91 -4.68 -5.92
N ASP A 107 -17.37 -5.53 -6.84
CA ASP A 107 -17.25 -7.00 -6.66
C ASP A 107 -15.82 -7.42 -6.95
N MET A 108 -15.12 -7.85 -5.89
CA MET A 108 -13.72 -8.28 -5.87
C MET A 108 -13.56 -9.80 -5.98
N ARG A 109 -14.65 -10.59 -6.11
CA ARG A 109 -14.55 -12.06 -6.22
C ARG A 109 -13.66 -12.53 -7.36
N PRO A 110 -13.70 -11.93 -8.57
CA PRO A 110 -12.75 -12.29 -9.62
C PRO A 110 -11.31 -12.01 -9.20
N ASN A 111 -11.07 -11.00 -8.35
CA ASN A 111 -9.73 -10.51 -8.04
C ASN A 111 -8.99 -11.35 -6.98
N PHE A 112 -9.67 -12.17 -6.18
CA PHE A 112 -8.98 -13.03 -5.21
C PHE A 112 -8.04 -14.06 -5.86
N LYS A 113 -8.38 -14.50 -7.08
CA LYS A 113 -7.58 -15.43 -7.88
C LYS A 113 -7.26 -14.93 -9.29
N GLY A 114 -8.02 -13.96 -9.79
CA GLY A 114 -7.87 -13.34 -11.12
C GLY A 114 -7.19 -11.98 -11.10
N TYR A 115 -6.45 -11.65 -10.04
CA TYR A 115 -5.62 -10.44 -9.96
C TYR A 115 -4.63 -10.31 -11.13
N SER A 116 -4.25 -9.08 -11.43
CA SER A 116 -3.23 -8.75 -12.43
C SER A 116 -1.92 -9.50 -12.16
N PRO A 117 -1.29 -10.14 -13.17
CA PRO A 117 0.07 -10.67 -12.99
C PRO A 117 1.10 -9.56 -12.66
N ASP A 118 0.76 -8.30 -12.89
CA ASP A 118 1.59 -7.14 -12.55
C ASP A 118 1.35 -6.58 -11.14
N CYS A 119 0.33 -7.03 -10.40
CA CYS A 119 0.24 -6.72 -8.97
C CYS A 119 1.35 -7.48 -8.20
N TYR A 120 1.62 -7.07 -6.96
CA TYR A 120 2.73 -7.68 -6.24
C TYR A 120 2.42 -9.15 -5.89
N VAL A 121 1.14 -9.52 -5.72
CA VAL A 121 0.73 -10.92 -5.50
C VAL A 121 1.07 -11.77 -6.70
N GLY A 122 0.76 -11.31 -7.92
CA GLY A 122 1.16 -11.99 -9.16
C GLY A 122 2.67 -12.08 -9.35
N LYS A 123 3.41 -11.06 -8.93
CA LYS A 123 4.88 -11.10 -8.98
C LYS A 123 5.49 -12.02 -7.92
N VAL A 124 4.91 -12.12 -6.72
CA VAL A 124 5.29 -13.13 -5.71
C VAL A 124 5.00 -14.53 -6.23
N ALA A 125 3.80 -14.76 -6.77
CA ALA A 125 3.39 -16.04 -7.35
C ALA A 125 4.37 -16.49 -8.45
N SER A 126 4.70 -15.61 -9.39
CA SER A 126 5.65 -15.89 -10.46
C SER A 126 7.05 -16.23 -9.95
N LYS A 127 7.53 -15.58 -8.88
CA LYS A 127 8.88 -15.80 -8.33
C LYS A 127 8.99 -17.09 -7.53
N LEU A 128 7.89 -17.51 -6.90
CA LEU A 128 7.82 -18.72 -6.09
C LEU A 128 7.24 -19.92 -6.84
N GLY A 129 6.81 -19.75 -8.09
CA GLY A 129 6.19 -20.82 -8.89
C GLY A 129 4.80 -21.22 -8.38
N LEU A 130 4.08 -20.30 -7.72
CA LEU A 130 2.74 -20.57 -7.18
C LEU A 130 1.67 -20.37 -8.24
N ASP A 131 0.68 -21.25 -8.25
CA ASP A 131 -0.54 -21.06 -9.05
C ASP A 131 -1.56 -20.14 -8.34
N ARG A 132 -2.74 -19.97 -8.95
CA ARG A 132 -3.81 -19.10 -8.42
C ARG A 132 -4.55 -19.68 -7.22
N ASP A 133 -4.34 -20.95 -6.89
CA ASP A 133 -4.89 -21.55 -5.67
C ASP A 133 -3.93 -21.38 -4.48
N HIS A 134 -2.66 -21.11 -4.75
CA HIS A 134 -1.60 -20.94 -3.75
C HIS A 134 -1.09 -19.51 -3.58
N ALA A 135 -1.55 -18.55 -4.40
CA ALA A 135 -1.31 -17.13 -4.19
C ALA A 135 -2.63 -16.36 -4.29
N ILE A 136 -3.11 -15.83 -3.17
CA ILE A 136 -4.44 -15.22 -3.02
C ILE A 136 -4.32 -13.72 -2.69
N ASP A 137 -5.03 -12.90 -3.46
CA ASP A 137 -5.08 -11.44 -3.29
C ASP A 137 -6.37 -11.06 -2.57
N LEU A 138 -6.33 -10.82 -1.26
CA LEU A 138 -7.47 -10.36 -0.48
C LEU A 138 -7.46 -8.84 -0.29
N GLY A 139 -6.95 -8.10 -1.29
CA GLY A 139 -6.98 -6.66 -1.34
C GLY A 139 -8.38 -6.12 -1.61
N LEU A 140 -8.81 -5.14 -0.80
CA LEU A 140 -10.12 -4.51 -0.93
C LEU A 140 -9.96 -2.99 -1.03
N PRO A 141 -10.28 -2.36 -2.18
CA PRO A 141 -10.12 -0.91 -2.35
C PRO A 141 -10.83 -0.09 -1.27
N ALA A 142 -10.16 0.98 -0.85
CA ALA A 142 -10.63 1.93 0.16
C ALA A 142 -10.92 1.34 1.56
N LEU A 143 -10.48 0.10 1.83
CA LEU A 143 -10.58 -0.52 3.15
C LEU A 143 -9.68 0.21 4.15
N THR A 144 -10.19 0.47 5.36
CA THR A 144 -9.41 0.97 6.49
C THR A 144 -8.93 -0.19 7.38
N ALA A 145 -7.98 0.05 8.28
CA ALA A 145 -7.52 -0.98 9.21
C ALA A 145 -8.67 -1.51 10.12
N PRO A 146 -9.57 -0.67 10.67
CA PRO A 146 -10.76 -1.16 11.36
C PRO A 146 -11.67 -2.03 10.49
N ASP A 147 -11.90 -1.66 9.23
CA ASP A 147 -12.71 -2.47 8.32
C ASP A 147 -12.05 -3.83 8.05
N LEU A 148 -10.72 -3.89 7.96
CA LEU A 148 -9.99 -5.15 7.82
C LEU A 148 -10.13 -6.06 9.05
N VAL A 149 -10.22 -5.50 10.26
CA VAL A 149 -10.54 -6.27 11.48
C VAL A 149 -11.88 -6.98 11.30
N ASP A 150 -12.90 -6.28 10.81
CA ASP A 150 -14.23 -6.85 10.55
C ASP A 150 -14.19 -7.93 9.46
N MET A 151 -13.45 -7.70 8.38
CA MET A 151 -13.28 -8.70 7.32
C MET A 151 -12.60 -9.98 7.81
N ILE A 152 -11.56 -9.87 8.65
CA ILE A 152 -10.88 -11.04 9.25
C ILE A 152 -11.82 -11.76 10.22
N ARG A 153 -12.53 -11.02 11.07
CA ARG A 153 -13.39 -11.59 12.12
C ARG A 153 -14.65 -12.25 11.57
N ASP A 154 -15.29 -11.64 10.58
CA ASP A 154 -16.66 -11.97 10.18
C ASP A 154 -16.80 -12.25 8.68
N GLY A 155 -15.74 -12.08 7.88
CA GLY A 155 -15.80 -12.14 6.42
C GLY A 155 -16.66 -11.04 5.80
N LYS A 156 -17.01 -10.00 6.57
CA LYS A 156 -17.87 -8.90 6.11
C LYS A 156 -17.71 -7.67 6.98
N MET A 157 -18.00 -6.53 6.40
CA MET A 157 -18.23 -5.30 7.15
C MET A 157 -19.64 -5.32 7.79
N PRO A 158 -19.83 -4.74 8.99
CA PRO A 158 -21.13 -4.70 9.65
C PRO A 158 -22.12 -3.76 8.94
N GLN A 159 -21.59 -2.72 8.30
CA GLN A 159 -22.32 -1.73 7.52
C GLN A 159 -21.35 -1.04 6.55
N MET A 160 -21.86 -0.23 5.62
CA MET A 160 -21.04 0.59 4.74
C MET A 160 -20.19 1.56 5.56
N ASN A 161 -18.91 1.68 5.22
CA ASN A 161 -18.08 2.74 5.76
C ASN A 161 -18.50 4.07 5.10
N MET A 162 -19.03 4.99 5.90
CA MET A 162 -19.61 6.23 5.38
C MET A 162 -18.57 7.23 4.87
N GLU A 163 -17.31 7.12 5.30
CA GLU A 163 -16.24 8.01 4.86
C GLU A 163 -15.63 7.54 3.54
N SER A 164 -15.37 6.23 3.41
CA SER A 164 -14.79 5.66 2.18
C SER A 164 -15.86 5.23 1.16
N GLY A 165 -17.10 5.04 1.58
CA GLY A 165 -18.20 4.51 0.77
C GLY A 165 -18.12 3.00 0.51
N CYS A 166 -17.10 2.31 1.02
CA CYS A 166 -16.91 0.90 0.75
C CYS A 166 -17.80 0.00 1.61
N TYR A 167 -18.18 -1.15 1.06
CA TYR A 167 -18.91 -2.18 1.76
C TYR A 167 -18.61 -3.54 1.14
N TYR A 168 -18.08 -4.46 1.94
CA TYR A 168 -17.64 -5.77 1.48
C TYR A 168 -18.26 -6.91 2.29
N VAL A 169 -18.63 -7.99 1.58
CA VAL A 169 -19.23 -9.21 2.15
C VAL A 169 -18.68 -10.42 1.38
N TYR A 170 -17.66 -11.07 1.97
CA TYR A 170 -16.96 -12.24 1.42
C TYR A 170 -16.80 -13.31 2.52
N PRO A 171 -17.82 -14.15 2.78
CA PRO A 171 -17.75 -15.19 3.81
C PRO A 171 -16.52 -16.12 3.69
N GLU A 172 -16.00 -16.30 2.47
CA GLU A 172 -14.81 -17.09 2.15
C GLU A 172 -13.49 -16.48 2.66
N PHE A 173 -13.48 -15.21 3.10
CA PHE A 173 -12.27 -14.48 3.50
C PHE A 173 -11.50 -15.21 4.62
N GLN A 174 -12.21 -15.77 5.59
CA GLN A 174 -11.61 -16.50 6.70
C GLN A 174 -11.01 -17.84 6.28
N ASP A 175 -11.59 -18.49 5.26
CA ASP A 175 -11.10 -19.80 4.80
C ASP A 175 -9.74 -19.69 4.14
N TYR A 176 -9.47 -18.58 3.44
CA TYR A 176 -8.14 -18.28 2.92
C TYR A 176 -7.13 -18.03 4.04
N ILE A 177 -7.50 -17.29 5.09
CA ILE A 177 -6.63 -17.04 6.25
C ILE A 177 -6.28 -18.36 6.97
N ARG A 178 -7.26 -19.25 7.16
CA ARG A 178 -7.05 -20.57 7.81
C ARG A 178 -6.11 -21.50 7.03
N LYS A 179 -5.99 -21.31 5.71
CA LYS A 179 -5.17 -22.15 4.82
C LYS A 179 -3.81 -21.54 4.50
N ALA A 180 -3.56 -20.29 4.89
CA ALA A 180 -2.32 -19.60 4.56
C ALA A 180 -1.13 -20.20 5.32
N ASP A 181 -0.02 -20.39 4.62
CA ASP A 181 1.30 -20.62 5.22
C ASP A 181 1.99 -19.27 5.51
N VAL A 182 1.76 -18.29 4.64
CA VAL A 182 2.29 -16.92 4.76
C VAL A 182 1.19 -15.90 4.50
N ILE A 183 1.08 -14.89 5.36
CA ILE A 183 0.21 -13.73 5.18
C ILE A 183 1.06 -12.46 5.12
N SER A 184 0.88 -11.62 4.09
CA SER A 184 1.37 -10.23 4.13
C SER A 184 0.24 -9.25 4.42
N ILE A 185 0.46 -8.27 5.28
CA ILE A 185 -0.54 -7.26 5.66
C ILE A 185 -0.04 -5.88 5.23
N GLN A 186 -0.80 -5.20 4.37
CA GLN A 186 -0.55 -3.82 3.97
C GLN A 186 -1.87 -3.03 4.09
N ILE A 187 -1.98 -2.15 5.10
CA ILE A 187 -3.24 -1.46 5.42
C ILE A 187 -2.94 -0.22 6.28
N GLY A 188 -3.88 0.70 6.44
CA GLY A 188 -3.79 1.80 7.41
C GLY A 188 -3.53 3.17 6.81
N SER A 189 -3.08 3.25 5.54
CA SER A 189 -2.95 4.53 4.83
C SER A 189 -4.31 5.23 4.68
N ASN A 190 -5.35 4.45 4.36
CA ASN A 190 -6.71 4.96 4.18
C ASN A 190 -7.31 5.58 5.44
N ASP A 191 -6.92 5.09 6.63
CA ASP A 191 -7.45 5.56 7.91
C ASP A 191 -7.31 7.08 8.07
N ALA A 192 -6.15 7.63 7.70
CA ALA A 192 -5.95 9.07 7.70
C ALA A 192 -6.33 9.69 6.35
N PHE A 193 -6.02 9.00 5.24
CA PHE A 193 -6.16 9.56 3.89
C PHE A 193 -7.61 9.88 3.52
N VAL A 194 -8.53 8.95 3.75
CA VAL A 194 -9.95 9.10 3.41
C VAL A 194 -10.58 10.30 4.16
N PRO A 195 -10.45 10.45 5.49
CA PRO A 195 -10.97 11.63 6.19
C PRO A 195 -10.36 12.96 5.69
N CYS A 196 -9.10 12.96 5.26
CA CYS A 196 -8.46 14.17 4.75
C CYS A 196 -9.02 14.57 3.38
N VAL A 197 -9.24 13.60 2.47
CA VAL A 197 -9.88 13.83 1.18
C VAL A 197 -11.34 14.26 1.36
N ALA A 198 -12.09 13.57 2.21
CA ALA A 198 -13.48 13.93 2.53
C ALA A 198 -13.59 15.33 3.17
N GLY A 199 -12.65 15.67 4.06
CA GLY A 199 -12.54 17.01 4.63
C GLY A 199 -12.33 18.08 3.57
N LEU A 200 -11.51 17.81 2.54
CA LEU A 200 -11.23 18.75 1.47
C LEU A 200 -12.40 18.90 0.50
N TRP A 201 -13.05 17.79 0.18
CA TRP A 201 -14.31 17.76 -0.57
C TRP A 201 -15.39 18.62 0.10
N ASN A 202 -15.51 18.53 1.43
CA ASN A 202 -16.45 19.36 2.19
C ASN A 202 -16.00 20.83 2.23
N ALA A 203 -14.70 21.09 2.43
CA ALA A 203 -14.15 22.45 2.50
C ALA A 203 -14.33 23.26 1.21
N THR A 204 -14.47 22.57 0.08
CA THR A 204 -14.68 23.14 -1.25
C THR A 204 -16.16 23.11 -1.68
N ASN A 205 -17.08 22.77 -0.77
CA ASN A 205 -18.51 22.64 -1.05
C ASN A 205 -18.80 21.69 -2.23
N HIS A 206 -18.12 20.54 -2.24
CA HIS A 206 -18.31 19.48 -3.23
C HIS A 206 -17.93 19.88 -4.68
N LYS A 207 -17.13 20.95 -4.84
CA LYS A 207 -16.67 21.42 -6.16
C LYS A 207 -15.37 20.74 -6.62
N SER A 208 -14.82 19.85 -5.81
CA SER A 208 -13.42 19.48 -5.88
C SER A 208 -13.13 18.07 -6.37
N ASP A 209 -13.93 17.51 -7.27
CA ASP A 209 -13.63 16.20 -7.87
C ASP A 209 -12.24 16.28 -8.55
N ALA A 210 -11.90 17.46 -9.09
CA ALA A 210 -10.59 17.79 -9.63
C ALA A 210 -9.48 18.03 -8.58
N LEU A 211 -9.78 18.53 -7.37
CA LEU A 211 -8.76 18.72 -6.31
C LEU A 211 -8.51 17.46 -5.50
N ALA A 212 -9.54 16.66 -5.25
CA ALA A 212 -9.41 15.30 -4.76
C ALA A 212 -8.47 14.56 -5.73
N SER A 213 -8.74 14.62 -7.04
CA SER A 213 -7.83 14.09 -8.07
C SER A 213 -6.44 14.76 -8.03
N THR A 214 -6.26 16.04 -7.68
CA THR A 214 -4.93 16.69 -7.62
C THR A 214 -4.10 16.31 -6.38
N ILE A 215 -4.74 16.10 -5.23
CA ILE A 215 -4.12 15.53 -4.02
C ILE A 215 -3.85 14.03 -4.22
N LEU A 216 -4.81 13.33 -4.83
CA LEU A 216 -4.70 11.94 -5.22
C LEU A 216 -3.62 11.73 -6.28
N SER A 217 -3.45 12.66 -7.25
CA SER A 217 -2.60 12.50 -8.45
C SER A 217 -1.15 12.91 -8.26
N GLY A 218 -0.59 12.96 -7.05
CA GLY A 218 0.87 12.89 -6.89
C GLY A 218 1.66 14.05 -7.54
N ASN A 219 0.98 15.10 -8.02
CA ASN A 219 1.54 16.35 -8.53
C ASN A 219 2.31 17.12 -7.43
N LEU A 220 2.23 16.64 -6.19
CA LEU A 220 2.94 17.11 -5.01
C LEU A 220 4.38 16.60 -4.90
N ARG A 221 4.80 15.66 -5.76
CA ARG A 221 6.07 14.92 -5.64
C ARG A 221 7.28 15.57 -6.31
N SER A 222 7.08 16.53 -7.20
CA SER A 222 8.13 17.08 -8.09
C SER A 222 8.42 18.57 -7.88
N SER A 223 7.85 19.21 -6.85
CA SER A 223 8.17 20.60 -6.53
C SER A 223 8.49 20.72 -5.05
N GLY A 224 9.54 21.46 -4.69
CA GLY A 224 9.88 21.83 -3.31
C GLY A 224 8.84 22.71 -2.62
N SER A 225 7.58 22.61 -3.05
CA SER A 225 6.44 23.45 -2.69
C SER A 225 5.13 22.74 -3.08
N ALA A 226 4.94 21.50 -2.60
CA ALA A 226 3.67 20.76 -2.71
C ALA A 226 2.45 21.64 -2.37
N VAL A 227 2.60 22.48 -1.34
CA VAL A 227 1.61 23.50 -0.95
C VAL A 227 1.27 24.45 -2.10
N SER A 228 2.23 24.91 -2.91
CA SER A 228 1.95 25.80 -4.07
C SER A 228 1.21 25.11 -5.20
N THR A 229 1.40 23.81 -5.42
CA THR A 229 0.68 23.05 -6.46
C THR A 229 -0.77 22.82 -6.05
N ILE A 230 -1.01 22.49 -4.76
CA ILE A 230 -2.37 22.45 -4.19
C ILE A 230 -3.01 23.84 -4.30
N LEU A 231 -2.28 24.91 -3.96
CA LEU A 231 -2.75 26.28 -4.07
C LEU A 231 -3.08 26.71 -5.50
N LYS A 232 -2.33 26.22 -6.50
CA LYS A 232 -2.61 26.49 -7.91
C LYS A 232 -3.88 25.75 -8.37
N GLY A 233 -4.02 24.48 -8.01
CA GLY A 233 -5.26 23.72 -8.25
C GLY A 233 -6.49 24.35 -7.59
N ILE A 234 -6.33 24.92 -6.38
CA ILE A 234 -7.36 25.70 -5.68
C ILE A 234 -7.66 27.04 -6.38
N LYS A 235 -6.64 27.68 -6.97
CA LYS A 235 -6.78 28.95 -7.68
C LYS A 235 -7.54 28.81 -9.00
N ASP A 236 -7.39 27.65 -9.66
CA ASP A 236 -8.07 27.32 -10.90
C ASP A 236 -9.54 26.89 -10.68
N MET A 237 -9.94 26.62 -9.42
CA MET A 237 -11.33 26.39 -9.05
C MET A 237 -12.04 27.71 -8.71
N GLU A 238 -13.30 27.86 -9.16
CA GLU A 238 -14.20 28.95 -8.80
C GLU A 238 -14.73 28.80 -7.36
N LEU A 239 -13.81 28.85 -6.39
CA LEU A 239 -14.13 28.82 -4.96
C LEU A 239 -14.49 30.22 -4.43
N THR A 240 -15.50 30.27 -3.56
CA THR A 240 -15.82 31.45 -2.75
C THR A 240 -14.68 31.76 -1.78
N LYS A 241 -14.72 32.94 -1.15
CA LYS A 241 -13.72 33.31 -0.14
C LYS A 241 -13.77 32.34 1.05
N GLU A 242 -14.96 31.93 1.44
CA GLU A 242 -15.23 31.01 2.54
C GLU A 242 -14.67 29.61 2.23
N GLU A 243 -14.91 29.10 1.02
CA GLU A 243 -14.39 27.80 0.56
C GLU A 243 -12.85 27.80 0.47
N LYS A 244 -12.25 28.90 0.00
CA LYS A 244 -10.78 29.07 -0.01
C LYS A 244 -10.20 29.06 1.41
N ASN A 245 -10.81 29.79 2.34
CA ASN A 245 -10.36 29.84 3.73
C ASN A 245 -10.50 28.47 4.42
N ALA A 246 -11.59 27.74 4.20
CA ALA A 246 -11.80 26.40 4.73
C ALA A 246 -10.75 25.42 4.18
N SER A 247 -10.50 25.44 2.87
CA SER A 247 -9.48 24.61 2.23
C SER A 247 -8.08 24.92 2.76
N TRP A 248 -7.75 26.20 2.94
CA TRP A 248 -6.48 26.62 3.53
C TRP A 248 -6.31 26.14 4.96
N LYS A 249 -7.34 26.30 5.80
CA LYS A 249 -7.34 25.83 7.18
C LYS A 249 -7.15 24.31 7.26
N LEU A 250 -7.75 23.56 6.34
CA LEU A 250 -7.56 22.12 6.27
C LEU A 250 -6.10 21.75 5.96
N ILE A 251 -5.56 22.29 4.87
CA ILE A 251 -4.19 21.99 4.41
C ILE A 251 -3.14 22.40 5.45
N THR A 252 -3.35 23.52 6.15
CA THR A 252 -2.35 24.07 7.09
C THR A 252 -2.50 23.60 8.52
N SER A 253 -3.69 23.14 8.95
CA SER A 253 -3.94 22.79 10.36
C SER A 253 -4.82 21.56 10.55
N ASP A 254 -6.02 21.53 9.98
CA ASP A 254 -6.99 20.49 10.38
C ASP A 254 -6.55 19.09 9.89
N MET A 255 -5.76 18.98 8.81
CA MET A 255 -5.19 17.71 8.37
C MET A 255 -4.24 17.08 9.40
N ALA A 256 -3.41 17.90 10.08
CA ALA A 256 -2.55 17.41 11.15
C ALA A 256 -3.37 16.86 12.34
N LYS A 257 -4.47 17.55 12.70
CA LYS A 257 -5.38 17.10 13.76
C LYS A 257 -6.09 15.79 13.40
N ILE A 258 -6.42 15.58 12.12
CA ILE A 258 -6.95 14.31 11.64
C ILE A 258 -5.90 13.21 11.86
N CYS A 259 -4.67 13.39 11.38
CA CYS A 259 -3.60 12.40 11.55
C CYS A 259 -3.36 12.06 13.04
N ASP A 260 -3.28 13.07 13.92
CA ASP A 260 -3.04 12.85 15.35
C ASP A 260 -4.21 12.13 16.04
N ARG A 261 -5.45 12.42 15.63
CA ARG A 261 -6.65 11.75 16.16
C ARG A 261 -6.77 10.30 15.68
N ILE A 262 -6.48 10.04 14.41
CA ILE A 262 -6.63 8.74 13.75
C ILE A 262 -5.52 7.78 14.19
N TYR A 263 -4.28 8.27 14.34
CA TYR A 263 -3.12 7.43 14.65
C TYR A 263 -3.35 6.37 15.75
N PRO A 264 -3.86 6.71 16.96
CA PRO A 264 -4.13 5.69 17.98
C PRO A 264 -5.16 4.64 17.53
N GLN A 265 -6.16 5.02 16.74
CA GLN A 265 -7.18 4.10 16.21
C GLN A 265 -6.57 3.12 15.22
N THR A 266 -5.77 3.61 14.27
CA THR A 266 -5.02 2.77 13.31
C THR A 266 -4.13 1.78 14.03
N THR A 267 -3.33 2.25 15.00
CA THR A 267 -2.41 1.36 15.74
C THR A 267 -3.14 0.29 16.55
N SER A 268 -4.30 0.62 17.13
CA SER A 268 -5.13 -0.36 17.82
C SER A 268 -5.72 -1.40 16.86
N ALA A 269 -6.15 -0.97 15.67
CA ALA A 269 -6.68 -1.87 14.65
C ALA A 269 -5.59 -2.81 14.10
N LEU A 270 -4.36 -2.32 13.88
CA LEU A 270 -3.22 -3.17 13.49
C LEU A 270 -2.92 -4.26 14.53
N ILE A 271 -3.00 -3.93 15.82
CA ILE A 271 -2.90 -4.94 16.89
C ILE A 271 -4.03 -5.97 16.77
N SER A 272 -5.28 -5.52 16.60
CA SER A 272 -6.44 -6.41 16.47
C SER A 272 -6.35 -7.30 15.22
N ILE A 273 -5.87 -6.79 14.09
CA ILE A 273 -5.66 -7.57 12.86
C ILE A 273 -4.76 -8.78 13.15
N VAL A 274 -3.60 -8.54 13.77
CA VAL A 274 -2.65 -9.62 14.12
C VAL A 274 -3.31 -10.63 15.06
N GLN A 275 -4.02 -10.16 16.08
CA GLN A 275 -4.69 -11.03 17.05
C GLN A 275 -5.81 -11.86 16.42
N GLU A 276 -6.66 -11.28 15.56
CA GLU A 276 -7.74 -12.01 14.89
C GLU A 276 -7.20 -13.01 13.87
N ILE A 277 -6.13 -12.69 13.14
CA ILE A 277 -5.44 -13.65 12.25
C ILE A 277 -4.93 -14.83 13.07
N ARG A 278 -4.24 -14.58 14.19
CA ARG A 278 -3.70 -15.65 15.06
C ARG A 278 -4.78 -16.54 15.68
N LYS A 279 -6.01 -16.05 15.88
CA LYS A 279 -7.14 -16.90 16.31
C LYS A 279 -7.58 -17.87 15.21
N LEU A 280 -7.53 -17.45 13.96
CA LEU A 280 -7.91 -18.27 12.81
C LEU A 280 -6.79 -19.23 12.39
N ASN A 281 -5.55 -18.77 12.46
CA ASN A 281 -4.36 -19.50 12.05
C ASN A 281 -3.18 -19.16 12.98
N PRO A 282 -2.98 -19.93 14.07
CA PRO A 282 -1.95 -19.65 15.07
C PRO A 282 -0.52 -19.73 14.53
N ASP A 283 -0.26 -20.58 13.53
CA ASP A 283 1.09 -20.94 13.08
C ASP A 283 1.56 -20.19 11.82
N VAL A 284 0.70 -19.37 11.21
CA VAL A 284 1.00 -18.66 9.96
C VAL A 284 2.21 -17.72 10.08
N GLN A 285 3.06 -17.65 9.07
CA GLN A 285 4.06 -16.58 9.02
C GLN A 285 3.36 -15.26 8.66
N ILE A 286 3.55 -14.19 9.44
CA ILE A 286 2.96 -12.88 9.16
C ILE A 286 4.07 -11.91 8.77
N LEU A 287 3.94 -11.34 7.57
CA LEU A 287 4.76 -10.26 7.05
C LEU A 287 4.00 -8.93 7.20
N LEU A 288 4.45 -8.07 8.11
CA LEU A 288 3.84 -6.76 8.31
C LEU A 288 4.54 -5.74 7.41
N MET A 289 3.83 -5.25 6.40
CA MET A 289 4.38 -4.42 5.34
C MET A 289 4.39 -2.95 5.76
N GLY A 290 5.58 -2.33 5.74
CA GLY A 290 5.71 -0.90 5.99
C GLY A 290 5.04 -0.02 4.93
N TYR A 291 5.19 1.29 5.07
CA TYR A 291 4.56 2.29 4.23
C TYR A 291 5.59 3.00 3.37
N THR A 292 5.31 3.14 2.08
CA THR A 292 5.89 4.22 1.27
C THR A 292 5.17 5.50 1.64
N ASP A 293 5.89 6.59 1.90
CA ASP A 293 5.30 7.92 2.05
C ASP A 293 5.05 8.52 0.66
N PRO A 294 3.80 8.59 0.19
CA PRO A 294 3.52 9.07 -1.16
C PRO A 294 3.60 10.61 -1.26
N VAL A 295 3.61 11.34 -0.14
CA VAL A 295 3.52 12.81 -0.11
C VAL A 295 4.48 13.42 0.92
N PRO A 296 5.79 13.14 0.82
CA PRO A 296 6.77 13.47 1.87
C PRO A 296 6.95 14.97 2.13
N PHE A 297 6.54 15.81 1.18
CA PHE A 297 6.61 17.26 1.31
C PHE A 297 5.47 17.88 2.12
N ILE A 298 4.50 17.09 2.59
CA ILE A 298 3.50 17.55 3.55
C ILE A 298 3.87 17.07 4.95
N PRO A 299 4.26 17.97 5.87
CA PRO A 299 4.84 17.58 7.17
C PRO A 299 3.98 16.64 8.02
N CYS A 300 2.65 16.83 8.07
CA CYS A 300 1.80 15.96 8.88
C CYS A 300 1.66 14.55 8.29
N TRP A 301 1.65 14.40 6.97
CA TRP A 301 1.67 13.08 6.31
C TRP A 301 2.99 12.37 6.54
N HIS A 302 4.09 13.09 6.32
CA HIS A 302 5.42 12.56 6.56
C HIS A 302 5.59 12.06 7.99
N ASN A 303 5.15 12.87 8.96
CA ASN A 303 5.15 12.49 10.36
C ASN A 303 4.26 11.27 10.66
N TYR A 304 3.07 11.20 10.05
CA TYR A 304 2.14 10.09 10.22
C TYR A 304 2.73 8.77 9.71
N PHE A 305 3.20 8.70 8.47
CA PHE A 305 3.80 7.49 7.91
C PHE A 305 5.10 7.08 8.62
N ARG A 306 5.91 8.04 9.06
CA ARG A 306 7.10 7.77 9.89
C ARG A 306 6.71 7.13 11.22
N LYS A 307 5.67 7.65 11.89
CA LYS A 307 5.15 7.07 13.15
C LYS A 307 4.60 5.65 12.91
N LEU A 308 3.81 5.44 11.86
CA LEU A 308 3.28 4.11 11.51
C LEU A 308 4.38 3.09 11.22
N ASN A 309 5.37 3.43 10.38
CA ASN A 309 6.52 2.56 10.11
C ASN A 309 7.28 2.19 11.41
N LYS A 310 7.46 3.16 12.32
CA LYS A 310 8.08 2.89 13.62
C LYS A 310 7.21 1.94 14.47
N PHE A 311 5.90 2.15 14.49
CA PHE A 311 4.97 1.32 15.23
C PHE A 311 4.92 -0.11 14.70
N GLU A 312 4.81 -0.31 13.38
CA GLU A 312 4.78 -1.66 12.80
C GLU A 312 6.05 -2.45 13.07
N LYS A 313 7.21 -1.80 13.05
CA LYS A 313 8.45 -2.43 13.46
C LYS A 313 8.38 -2.92 14.91
N GLN A 314 7.87 -2.09 15.83
CA GLN A 314 7.68 -2.47 17.23
C GLN A 314 6.62 -3.56 17.41
N LEU A 315 5.55 -3.52 16.60
CA LEU A 315 4.49 -4.52 16.62
C LEU A 315 5.03 -5.88 16.17
N ALA A 316 5.83 -5.90 15.10
CA ALA A 316 6.50 -7.09 14.61
C ALA A 316 7.42 -7.70 15.67
N GLU A 317 8.23 -6.90 16.36
CA GLU A 317 9.05 -7.35 17.49
C GLU A 317 8.20 -7.92 18.65
N THR A 318 7.05 -7.29 18.95
CA THR A 318 6.18 -7.68 20.07
C THR A 318 5.42 -8.98 19.82
N TYR A 319 5.00 -9.24 18.58
CA TYR A 319 4.15 -10.37 18.21
C TYR A 319 4.87 -11.45 17.38
N ASP A 320 6.20 -11.40 17.30
CA ASP A 320 7.03 -12.33 16.52
C ASP A 320 6.59 -12.40 15.04
N LEU A 321 6.55 -11.24 14.40
CA LEU A 321 6.22 -11.06 12.99
C LEU A 321 7.47 -10.59 12.23
N THR A 322 7.46 -10.73 10.91
CA THR A 322 8.51 -10.17 10.05
C THR A 322 8.09 -8.79 9.56
N TYR A 323 8.79 -7.73 9.97
CA TYR A 323 8.58 -6.40 9.39
C TYR A 323 9.26 -6.27 8.03
N VAL A 324 8.50 -5.91 7.00
CA VAL A 324 8.99 -5.77 5.61
C VAL A 324 8.95 -4.32 5.18
N ALA A 325 10.11 -3.66 5.22
CA ALA A 325 10.24 -2.27 4.83
C ALA A 325 10.09 -2.08 3.31
N ILE A 326 9.13 -1.23 2.91
CA ILE A 326 8.93 -0.81 1.51
C ILE A 326 9.00 0.71 1.30
N PRO A 327 10.00 1.44 1.83
CA PRO A 327 10.02 2.91 1.77
C PRO A 327 10.21 3.48 0.36
N ARG A 328 10.61 2.65 -0.61
CA ARG A 328 11.01 3.07 -1.97
C ARG A 328 10.11 2.49 -3.06
N ALA A 329 8.89 2.04 -2.74
CA ALA A 329 7.99 1.56 -3.78
C ALA A 329 7.68 2.71 -4.74
N LYS A 330 7.97 2.52 -6.03
CA LYS A 330 7.70 3.55 -7.04
C LYS A 330 6.20 3.64 -7.28
N THR A 331 5.62 4.79 -6.99
CA THR A 331 4.19 5.07 -7.15
C THR A 331 3.91 5.98 -8.35
N ASP A 332 2.73 5.85 -8.95
CA ASP A 332 2.21 6.76 -9.95
C ASP A 332 1.45 7.90 -9.28
N LEU A 333 1.03 8.89 -10.07
CA LEU A 333 0.31 10.07 -9.67
C LEU A 333 -0.76 9.73 -8.63
N ASP A 334 -1.66 8.79 -8.90
CA ASP A 334 -2.76 8.35 -8.03
C ASP A 334 -2.36 7.69 -6.68
N VAL A 335 -1.09 7.82 -6.28
CA VAL A 335 -0.40 7.25 -5.13
C VAL A 335 -0.22 5.74 -5.10
N HIS A 336 -0.78 5.00 -6.07
CA HIS A 336 -0.63 3.56 -6.13
C HIS A 336 0.73 3.15 -6.72
N PRO A 337 1.28 1.98 -6.35
CA PRO A 337 2.51 1.47 -6.95
C PRO A 337 2.38 1.27 -8.47
N THR A 338 3.38 1.74 -9.20
CA THR A 338 3.58 1.33 -10.60
C THR A 338 3.93 -0.15 -10.69
N ILE A 339 3.98 -0.73 -11.90
CA ILE A 339 4.50 -2.10 -12.13
C ILE A 339 5.87 -2.31 -11.44
N LYS A 340 6.77 -1.32 -11.52
CA LYS A 340 8.08 -1.36 -10.84
C LYS A 340 7.97 -1.29 -9.31
N GLY A 341 6.99 -0.56 -8.80
CA GLY A 341 6.67 -0.51 -7.38
C GLY A 341 6.17 -1.85 -6.86
N HIS A 342 5.23 -2.48 -7.57
CA HIS A 342 4.76 -3.84 -7.27
C HIS A 342 5.89 -4.87 -7.34
N GLU A 343 6.80 -4.77 -8.32
CA GLU A 343 7.96 -5.65 -8.42
C GLU A 343 8.91 -5.48 -7.22
N TYR A 344 9.16 -4.24 -6.81
CA TYR A 344 9.95 -3.97 -5.61
C TYR A 344 9.32 -4.56 -4.34
N ILE A 345 8.01 -4.37 -4.15
CA ILE A 345 7.27 -4.94 -3.01
C ILE A 345 7.34 -6.46 -3.02
N ALA A 346 7.09 -7.09 -4.18
CA ALA A 346 7.16 -8.54 -4.33
C ALA A 346 8.55 -9.11 -3.99
N ASN A 347 9.63 -8.46 -4.44
CA ASN A 347 11.00 -8.87 -4.08
C ASN A 347 11.24 -8.78 -2.57
N LYS A 348 10.71 -7.75 -1.90
CA LYS A 348 10.83 -7.61 -0.46
C LYS A 348 10.09 -8.71 0.29
N ILE A 349 8.90 -9.09 -0.19
CA ILE A 349 8.10 -10.19 0.36
C ILE A 349 8.82 -11.52 0.18
N VAL A 350 9.23 -11.86 -1.05
CA VAL A 350 9.92 -13.14 -1.34
C VAL A 350 11.18 -13.31 -0.49
N ASN A 351 11.96 -12.25 -0.29
CA ASN A 351 13.16 -12.29 0.57
C ASN A 351 12.86 -12.41 2.06
N ALA A 352 11.64 -12.10 2.49
CA ALA A 352 11.20 -12.16 3.88
C ALA A 352 10.44 -13.45 4.22
N ILE A 353 10.05 -14.23 3.21
CA ILE A 353 9.42 -15.54 3.42
C ILE A 353 10.51 -16.51 3.88
N ASP A 354 10.32 -17.04 5.09
CA ASP A 354 11.19 -18.07 5.62
C ASP A 354 10.72 -19.39 5.01
N VAL A 355 11.36 -19.81 3.91
CA VAL A 355 11.19 -21.18 3.43
C VAL A 355 11.86 -22.06 4.47
N LYS A 356 11.07 -22.60 5.42
CA LYS A 356 11.56 -23.66 6.31
C LYS A 356 12.03 -24.79 5.40
N ALA A 357 13.34 -24.93 5.26
CA ALA A 357 13.94 -26.13 4.71
C ALA A 357 13.59 -27.25 5.70
N GLU A 358 12.57 -28.04 5.36
CA GLU A 358 12.31 -29.32 6.03
C GLU A 358 13.41 -30.33 5.72
#